data_AF-S6GCP6-F1
#
_entry.id   AF-S6GCP6-F1
#
_cell.length_a   1.000
_cell.length_b   1.000
_cell.length_c   1.000
_cell.angle_alpha   90.00
_cell.angle_beta   90.00
_cell.angle_gamma   90.00
#
_symmetry.space_group_name_H-M   'P 1'
#
loop_
_entity.id
_entity.type
_entity.pdbx_description
1 polymer ?
#
loop_
_entity_poly.entity_id
_entity_poly.type
_entity_poly.pdbx_seq_one_letter_code
_entity_poly.pdbx_strand_id
1 'polypeptide(L)'
;MSDEAEDCPVCVPGLPAWLATFGDLMALLMCFFVLLLSFSEMDVLKFKQLAGSMREAFGVQNQIKVEDVPKGTSIIAQEFSPGRPEPTPLNEVRQMTVNNDMNTLDIRSEKGESDVLDSLQGEAERQKDQEKKEQAKKDAIQFAAVLSEEIDEGSIEIETDGKKTIIRVQEKGSFVSGSARLKDDYIPVIAKIRDLLLNIKGKISIEGHTDNIRADGKIFVSNWDLSAARALAVANEIFADVRIKQKKFEIVGRANTRPLAPNNTAANRAINRRVEIIIERGKDNESIDRIKVKEATDTAPSTLNSEEIF
;
A
#
# COMPACT_ATOMS: atom_id res chain seq x y z
N MET A 1 -8.04 -34.09 -84.07
CA MET A 1 -8.40 -32.86 -83.35
C MET A 1 -7.07 -32.20 -83.03
N SER A 2 -6.91 -30.97 -83.49
CA SER A 2 -5.66 -30.20 -83.47
C SER A 2 -5.28 -29.89 -82.02
N ASP A 3 -4.19 -30.50 -81.55
CA ASP A 3 -3.52 -30.06 -80.33
C ASP A 3 -2.75 -28.78 -80.68
N GLU A 4 -3.45 -27.65 -80.62
CA GLU A 4 -2.83 -26.32 -80.57
C GLU A 4 -2.10 -26.22 -79.23
N ALA A 5 -0.83 -26.64 -79.23
CA ALA A 5 0.10 -26.28 -78.18
C ALA A 5 0.30 -24.76 -78.25
N GLU A 6 -0.41 -24.02 -77.41
CA GLU A 6 -0.13 -22.60 -77.16
C GLU A 6 1.33 -22.48 -76.71
N ASP A 7 2.17 -21.90 -77.58
CA ASP A 7 3.57 -21.58 -77.31
C ASP A 7 3.64 -20.69 -76.06
N CYS A 8 4.22 -21.24 -74.99
CA CYS A 8 4.44 -20.51 -73.74
C CYS A 8 5.43 -19.36 -74.02
N PRO A 9 5.08 -18.09 -73.73
CA PRO A 9 5.96 -16.97 -74.04
C PRO A 9 7.27 -17.11 -73.28
N VAL A 10 8.38 -16.82 -73.98
CA VAL A 10 9.74 -16.92 -73.45
C VAL A 10 9.85 -16.15 -72.14
N CYS A 11 10.15 -16.86 -71.05
CA CYS A 11 10.34 -16.28 -69.73
C CYS A 11 11.49 -15.27 -69.80
N VAL A 12 11.20 -13.98 -69.64
CA VAL A 12 12.24 -12.96 -69.49
C VAL A 12 12.96 -13.20 -68.14
N PRO A 13 14.27 -13.46 -68.13
CA PRO A 13 15.00 -13.66 -66.89
C PRO A 13 15.15 -12.32 -66.16
N GLY A 14 14.42 -12.17 -65.05
CA GLY A 14 14.53 -10.99 -64.20
C GLY A 14 13.30 -10.82 -63.32
N LEU A 15 13.52 -10.40 -62.08
CA LEU A 15 12.42 -10.02 -61.20
C LEU A 15 11.87 -8.65 -61.66
N PRO A 16 10.55 -8.44 -61.62
CA PRO A 16 9.97 -7.17 -62.03
C PRO A 16 10.44 -6.05 -61.09
N ALA A 17 10.78 -4.89 -61.65
CA ALA A 17 11.44 -3.80 -60.93
C ALA A 17 10.68 -3.30 -59.68
N TRP A 18 9.35 -3.42 -59.66
CA TRP A 18 8.51 -3.04 -58.52
C TRP A 18 8.68 -3.98 -57.31
N LEU A 19 9.10 -5.23 -57.53
CA LEU A 19 9.29 -6.20 -56.45
C LEU A 19 10.55 -5.87 -55.63
N ALA A 20 11.57 -5.32 -56.29
CA ALA A 20 12.79 -4.86 -55.62
C ALA A 20 12.50 -3.68 -54.68
N THR A 21 11.73 -2.68 -55.13
CA THR A 21 11.37 -1.53 -54.30
C THR A 21 10.39 -1.90 -53.18
N PHE A 22 9.50 -2.86 -53.41
CA PHE A 22 8.63 -3.42 -52.38
C PHE A 22 9.42 -4.16 -51.29
N GLY A 23 10.40 -4.98 -51.70
CA GLY A 23 11.29 -5.69 -50.78
C GLY A 23 12.11 -4.73 -49.91
N ASP A 24 12.61 -3.63 -50.49
CA ASP A 24 13.35 -2.60 -49.77
C ASP A 24 12.47 -1.88 -48.72
N LEU A 25 11.23 -1.53 -49.07
CA LEU A 25 10.29 -0.91 -48.13
C LEU A 25 9.92 -1.85 -46.97
N MET A 26 9.69 -3.14 -47.23
CA MET A 26 9.43 -4.14 -46.20
C MET A 26 10.62 -4.36 -45.27
N ALA A 27 11.85 -4.35 -45.80
CA ALA A 27 13.07 -4.46 -45.01
C ALA A 27 13.29 -3.23 -44.11
N LEU A 28 13.03 -2.02 -44.62
CA LEU A 28 13.08 -0.79 -43.82
C LEU A 28 12.04 -0.78 -42.70
N LEU A 29 10.82 -1.26 -42.98
CA LEU A 29 9.75 -1.36 -41.99
C LEU A 29 10.08 -2.41 -40.91
N MET A 30 10.64 -3.56 -41.30
CA MET A 30 11.15 -4.56 -40.35
C MET A 30 12.26 -4.00 -39.46
N CYS A 31 13.25 -3.33 -40.05
CA CYS A 31 14.34 -2.69 -39.33
C CYS A 31 13.83 -1.62 -38.35
N PHE A 32 12.83 -0.82 -38.76
CA PHE A 32 12.18 0.17 -37.90
C PHE A 32 11.51 -0.47 -36.68
N PHE A 33 10.75 -1.55 -36.84
CA PHE A 33 10.12 -2.24 -35.71
C PHE A 33 11.13 -2.95 -34.80
N VAL A 34 12.24 -3.47 -35.34
CA VAL A 34 13.34 -4.04 -34.54
C VAL A 34 14.01 -2.95 -33.70
N LEU A 35 14.24 -1.75 -34.26
CA LEU A 35 14.76 -0.61 -33.50
C LEU A 35 13.80 -0.13 -32.42
N LEU A 36 12.49 -0.04 -32.71
CA LEU A 36 11.48 0.29 -31.70
C LEU A 36 11.43 -0.75 -30.57
N LEU A 37 11.55 -2.04 -30.91
CA LEU A 37 11.60 -3.11 -29.92
C LEU A 37 12.87 -3.03 -29.07
N SER A 38 14.01 -2.64 -29.66
CA SER A 38 15.27 -2.45 -28.93
C SER A 38 15.24 -1.30 -27.92
N PHE A 39 14.39 -0.28 -28.13
CA PHE A 39 14.15 0.79 -27.16
C PHE A 39 13.04 0.48 -26.15
N SER A 40 12.29 -0.61 -26.34
CA SER A 40 11.16 -0.95 -25.47
C SER A 40 11.56 -1.73 -24.21
N GLU A 41 12.80 -2.21 -24.11
CA GLU A 41 13.34 -2.66 -22.83
C GLU A 41 13.96 -1.46 -22.12
N MET A 42 13.11 -0.67 -21.46
CA MET A 42 13.59 0.27 -20.46
C MET A 42 14.20 -0.51 -19.30
N ASP A 43 15.52 -0.65 -19.33
CA ASP A 43 16.29 -1.05 -18.17
C ASP A 43 16.21 0.07 -17.13
N VAL A 44 15.37 -0.15 -16.12
CA VAL A 44 15.13 0.77 -15.01
C VAL A 44 16.45 1.21 -14.36
N LEU A 45 17.49 0.37 -14.38
CA LEU A 45 18.79 0.72 -13.80
C LEU A 45 19.58 1.72 -14.65
N LYS A 46 19.60 1.59 -15.98
CA LYS A 46 20.28 2.54 -16.88
C LYS A 46 19.57 3.88 -16.95
N PHE A 47 18.24 3.87 -16.94
CA PHE A 47 17.46 5.12 -16.87
C PHE A 47 17.71 5.86 -15.55
N LYS A 48 17.85 5.13 -14.43
CA LYS A 48 18.23 5.70 -13.12
C LYS A 48 19.63 6.34 -13.14
N GLN A 49 20.61 5.71 -13.79
CA GLN A 49 21.96 6.27 -13.92
C GLN A 49 21.98 7.55 -14.76
N LEU A 50 21.24 7.57 -15.88
CA LEU A 50 21.12 8.75 -16.74
C LEU A 50 20.33 9.88 -16.05
N ALA A 51 19.18 9.58 -15.45
CA ALA A 51 18.37 10.58 -14.73
C ALA A 51 19.11 11.15 -13.51
N GLY A 52 19.91 10.34 -12.81
CA GLY A 52 20.78 10.79 -11.73
C GLY A 52 21.81 11.82 -12.21
N SER A 53 22.57 11.49 -13.26
CA SER A 53 23.57 12.40 -13.84
C SER A 53 22.97 13.70 -14.39
N MET A 54 21.75 13.63 -14.93
CA MET A 54 21.03 14.78 -15.47
C MET A 54 20.53 15.69 -14.34
N ARG A 55 19.94 15.13 -13.28
CA ARG A 55 19.48 15.91 -12.12
C ARG A 55 20.63 16.62 -11.39
N GLU A 56 21.80 15.99 -11.35
CA GLU A 56 23.03 16.56 -10.79
C GLU A 56 23.60 17.69 -11.67
N ALA A 57 23.63 17.50 -12.99
CA ALA A 57 24.04 18.55 -13.93
C ALA A 57 23.08 19.76 -13.95
N PHE A 58 21.79 19.53 -13.73
CA PHE A 58 20.77 20.59 -13.70
C PHE A 58 20.54 21.22 -12.32
N GLY A 59 21.23 20.75 -11.26
CA GLY A 59 21.19 21.38 -9.93
C GLY A 59 19.79 21.51 -9.32
N VAL A 60 18.84 20.65 -9.70
CA VAL A 60 17.44 20.74 -9.23
C VAL A 60 17.38 20.25 -7.79
N GLN A 61 17.72 21.14 -6.86
CA GLN A 61 17.40 20.99 -5.44
C GLN A 61 15.91 21.24 -5.27
N ASN A 62 15.11 20.17 -5.30
CA ASN A 62 13.74 20.25 -4.81
C ASN A 62 13.82 20.55 -3.30
N GLN A 63 13.56 21.79 -2.92
CA GLN A 63 13.44 22.17 -1.51
C GLN A 63 12.15 21.55 -0.95
N ILE A 64 12.24 20.33 -0.45
CA ILE A 64 11.19 19.72 0.36
C ILE A 64 11.27 20.41 1.72
N LYS A 65 10.27 21.24 2.02
CA LYS A 65 10.16 21.91 3.31
C LYS A 65 9.77 20.85 4.35
N VAL A 66 10.77 20.29 5.03
CA VAL A 66 10.56 19.42 6.18
C VAL A 66 10.05 20.31 7.32
N GLU A 67 8.79 20.13 7.72
CA GLU A 67 8.32 20.68 8.99
C GLU A 67 8.90 19.86 10.13
N ASP A 68 10.14 20.20 10.54
CA ASP A 68 10.71 19.66 11.75
C ASP A 68 9.96 20.21 12.97
N VAL A 69 9.52 19.31 13.86
CA VAL A 69 8.97 19.69 15.17
C VAL A 69 10.11 20.35 15.97
N PRO A 70 9.95 21.60 16.46
CA PRO A 70 11.03 22.31 17.10
C PRO A 70 11.43 21.61 18.40
N LYS A 71 12.64 21.05 18.42
CA LYS A 71 13.27 20.56 19.64
C LYS A 71 13.81 21.77 20.39
N GLY A 72 13.27 22.03 21.57
CA GLY A 72 13.69 23.14 22.43
C GLY A 72 15.16 23.00 22.85
N THR A 73 16.04 23.75 22.21
CA THR A 73 17.43 23.92 22.66
C THR A 73 17.49 25.13 23.58
N SER A 74 17.77 24.87 24.85
CA SER A 74 17.93 25.88 25.90
C SER A 74 18.96 26.94 25.51
N ILE A 75 18.61 28.19 25.79
CA ILE A 75 19.36 29.40 25.47
C ILE A 75 20.40 29.58 26.58
N ILE A 76 21.69 29.47 26.27
CA ILE A 76 22.74 30.07 27.09
C ILE A 76 23.31 31.20 26.25
N ALA A 77 22.89 32.43 26.57
CA ALA A 77 23.44 33.63 26.00
C ALA A 77 24.90 33.81 26.46
N GLN A 78 25.85 33.65 25.55
CA GLN A 78 27.20 34.20 25.70
C GLN A 78 27.21 35.52 24.95
N GLU A 79 26.81 36.59 25.62
CA GLU A 79 26.93 37.95 25.09
C GLU A 79 28.39 38.28 24.80
N PHE A 80 28.68 38.62 23.54
CA PHE A 80 29.87 39.38 23.17
C PHE A 80 29.44 40.53 22.27
N SER A 81 29.77 41.75 22.68
CA SER A 81 29.55 42.96 21.89
C SER A 81 30.78 43.23 21.02
N PRO A 82 30.68 43.19 19.68
CA PRO A 82 31.84 43.42 18.83
C PRO A 82 32.23 44.90 18.82
N GLY A 83 33.50 45.19 19.10
CA GLY A 83 34.09 46.51 18.89
C GLY A 83 34.02 46.91 17.41
N ARG A 84 33.73 48.19 17.14
CA ARG A 84 33.58 48.72 15.77
C ARG A 84 34.92 48.65 15.01
N PRO A 85 35.02 47.93 13.89
CA PRO A 85 36.21 48.00 13.04
C PRO A 85 36.11 49.21 12.10
N GLU A 86 37.14 50.05 12.09
CA GLU A 86 37.35 51.03 11.02
C GLU A 86 37.87 50.31 9.77
N PRO A 87 37.37 50.63 8.56
CA PRO A 87 37.80 49.95 7.34
C PRO A 87 39.16 50.49 6.90
N THR A 88 40.10 49.59 6.58
CA THR A 88 41.28 49.95 5.80
C THR A 88 40.94 49.93 4.30
N PRO A 89 41.42 50.91 3.51
CA PRO A 89 41.07 51.03 2.10
C PRO A 89 42.00 50.13 1.25
N LEU A 90 41.41 49.03 0.77
CA LEU A 90 41.86 48.15 -0.32
C LEU A 90 43.28 47.57 -0.26
N ASN A 91 43.34 46.24 -0.15
CA ASN A 91 44.35 45.45 -0.84
C ASN A 91 43.68 44.19 -1.41
N GLU A 92 43.60 44.08 -2.74
CA GLU A 92 43.06 42.90 -3.41
C GLU A 92 43.95 41.70 -3.10
N VAL A 93 43.44 40.75 -2.32
CA VAL A 93 44.01 39.40 -2.26
C VAL A 93 43.21 38.55 -3.25
N ARG A 94 43.73 38.41 -4.48
CA ARG A 94 43.26 37.36 -5.40
C ARG A 94 43.76 36.02 -4.87
N GLN A 95 42.89 35.28 -4.22
CA GLN A 95 43.19 33.90 -3.88
C GLN A 95 42.94 33.05 -5.12
N MET A 96 44.02 32.65 -5.79
CA MET A 96 43.96 31.50 -6.69
C MET A 96 43.85 30.26 -5.81
N THR A 97 42.75 29.53 -5.90
CA THR A 97 42.59 28.22 -5.27
C THR A 97 43.43 27.21 -6.03
N VAL A 98 44.68 27.03 -5.59
CA VAL A 98 45.43 25.82 -5.91
C VAL A 98 45.23 24.87 -4.74
N ASN A 99 44.56 23.75 -5.02
CA ASN A 99 44.16 22.67 -4.09
C ASN A 99 43.07 23.03 -3.07
N ASN A 100 41.87 22.56 -3.38
CA ASN A 100 40.79 22.35 -2.41
C ASN A 100 40.86 20.93 -1.80
N ASP A 101 42.00 20.26 -1.95
CA ASP A 101 42.26 18.96 -1.37
C ASP A 101 42.93 19.19 -0.01
N MET A 102 42.15 18.99 1.04
CA MET A 102 42.49 18.92 2.47
C MET A 102 41.89 20.04 3.33
N ASN A 103 41.03 19.56 4.24
CA ASN A 103 40.46 20.21 5.41
C ASN A 103 39.16 21.00 5.21
N THR A 104 38.11 20.28 4.85
CA THR A 104 36.93 20.26 5.74
C THR A 104 36.91 18.89 6.41
N LEU A 105 36.67 18.82 7.73
CA LEU A 105 36.38 17.56 8.38
C LEU A 105 35.12 17.00 7.73
N ASP A 106 35.34 16.06 6.82
CA ASP A 106 34.31 15.23 6.22
C ASP A 106 33.76 14.35 7.35
N ILE A 107 32.81 14.89 8.12
CA ILE A 107 31.83 14.04 8.80
C ILE A 107 31.08 13.40 7.64
N ARG A 108 31.60 12.27 7.16
CA ARG A 108 30.88 11.30 6.35
C ARG A 108 29.74 10.78 7.22
N SER A 109 28.75 11.63 7.43
CA SER A 109 27.44 11.18 7.83
C SER A 109 26.91 10.47 6.61
N GLU A 110 26.57 9.20 6.78
CA GLU A 110 25.85 8.33 5.83
C GLU A 110 24.46 8.90 5.40
N LYS A 111 24.26 10.22 5.50
CA LYS A 111 23.03 10.95 5.18
C LYS A 111 22.82 11.13 3.68
N GLY A 112 23.88 11.18 2.88
CA GLY A 112 23.75 11.26 1.42
C GLY A 112 23.26 9.96 0.78
N GLU A 113 23.58 8.81 1.37
CA GLU A 113 23.13 7.50 0.89
C GLU A 113 21.72 7.16 1.40
N SER A 114 21.38 7.60 2.61
CA SER A 114 20.04 7.44 3.17
C SER A 114 18.97 8.21 2.38
N ASP A 115 19.26 9.43 1.93
CA ASP A 115 18.25 10.25 1.24
C ASP A 115 17.92 9.72 -0.18
N VAL A 116 18.88 9.07 -0.85
CA VAL A 116 18.68 8.44 -2.16
C VAL A 116 18.01 7.06 -2.00
N LEU A 117 18.36 6.31 -0.96
CA LEU A 117 17.65 5.07 -0.60
C LEU A 117 16.19 5.33 -0.21
N ASP A 118 15.91 6.38 0.55
CA ASP A 118 14.56 6.73 1.03
C ASP A 118 13.66 7.22 -0.11
N SER A 119 14.21 7.98 -1.06
CA SER A 119 13.47 8.40 -2.27
C SER A 119 13.24 7.24 -3.26
N LEU A 120 14.19 6.33 -3.43
CA LEU A 120 14.01 5.10 -4.23
C LEU A 120 13.06 4.09 -3.56
N GLN A 121 13.09 3.97 -2.24
CA GLN A 121 12.13 3.16 -1.47
C GLN A 121 10.72 3.76 -1.56
N GLY A 122 10.57 5.07 -1.43
CA GLY A 122 9.28 5.75 -1.57
C GLY A 122 8.63 5.54 -2.94
N GLU A 123 9.41 5.52 -4.03
CA GLU A 123 8.88 5.22 -5.38
C GLU A 123 8.53 3.73 -5.55
N ALA A 124 9.36 2.81 -5.05
CA ALA A 124 9.08 1.38 -5.09
C ALA A 124 7.87 0.98 -4.23
N GLU A 125 7.68 1.64 -3.09
CA GLU A 125 6.50 1.47 -2.24
C GLU A 125 5.23 2.00 -2.90
N ARG A 126 5.31 3.16 -3.58
CA ARG A 126 4.18 3.69 -4.37
C ARG A 126 3.76 2.75 -5.49
N GLN A 127 4.72 2.14 -6.19
CA GLN A 127 4.43 1.15 -7.23
C GLN A 127 3.77 -0.11 -6.65
N LYS A 128 4.35 -0.70 -5.59
CA LYS A 128 3.75 -1.85 -4.87
C LYS A 128 2.36 -1.53 -4.34
N ASP A 129 2.14 -0.30 -3.90
CA ASP A 129 0.85 0.15 -3.40
C ASP A 129 -0.20 0.30 -4.50
N GLN A 130 0.20 0.76 -5.68
CA GLN A 130 -0.69 0.79 -6.84
C GLN A 130 -1.06 -0.62 -7.30
N GLU A 131 -0.10 -1.55 -7.37
CA GLU A 131 -0.36 -2.95 -7.72
C GLU A 131 -1.35 -3.61 -6.75
N LYS A 132 -1.18 -3.38 -5.43
CA LYS A 132 -2.10 -3.89 -4.40
C LYS A 132 -3.50 -3.32 -4.55
N LYS A 133 -3.63 -2.03 -4.87
CA LYS A 133 -4.93 -1.39 -5.14
C LYS A 133 -5.61 -2.00 -6.37
N GLU A 134 -4.85 -2.21 -7.44
CA GLU A 134 -5.36 -2.79 -8.68
C GLU A 134 -5.84 -4.23 -8.46
N GLN A 135 -5.08 -5.01 -7.68
CA GLN A 135 -5.53 -6.35 -7.27
C GLN A 135 -6.79 -6.26 -6.40
N ALA A 136 -6.85 -5.38 -5.40
CA ALA A 136 -8.05 -5.25 -4.55
C ALA A 136 -9.33 -4.99 -5.37
N LYS A 137 -9.23 -4.18 -6.43
CA LYS A 137 -10.33 -3.98 -7.39
C LYS A 137 -10.70 -5.25 -8.16
N LYS A 138 -9.70 -6.01 -8.65
CA LYS A 138 -9.96 -7.26 -9.38
C LYS A 138 -10.70 -8.28 -8.52
N ASP A 139 -10.32 -8.43 -7.25
CA ASP A 139 -11.01 -9.32 -6.33
C ASP A 139 -12.42 -8.83 -5.99
N ALA A 140 -12.60 -7.53 -5.81
CA ALA A 140 -13.94 -6.97 -5.59
C ALA A 140 -14.87 -7.28 -6.78
N ILE A 141 -14.38 -7.19 -8.02
CA ILE A 141 -15.13 -7.56 -9.23
C ILE A 141 -15.43 -9.06 -9.25
N GLN A 142 -14.46 -9.91 -8.91
CA GLN A 142 -14.66 -11.35 -8.83
C GLN A 142 -15.72 -11.71 -7.78
N PHE A 143 -15.70 -11.05 -6.63
CA PHE A 143 -16.68 -11.24 -5.58
C PHE A 143 -18.06 -10.79 -6.01
N ALA A 144 -18.17 -9.61 -6.63
CA ALA A 144 -19.42 -9.10 -7.14
C ALA A 144 -20.03 -10.03 -8.21
N ALA A 145 -19.21 -10.71 -9.01
CA ALA A 145 -19.68 -11.68 -9.99
C ALA A 145 -20.32 -12.91 -9.31
N VAL A 146 -19.68 -13.44 -8.26
CA VAL A 146 -20.16 -14.64 -7.55
C VAL A 146 -21.35 -14.36 -6.64
N LEU A 147 -21.42 -13.15 -6.07
CA LEU A 147 -22.45 -12.72 -5.12
C LEU A 147 -23.50 -11.81 -5.77
N SER A 148 -23.64 -11.86 -7.10
CA SER A 148 -24.51 -10.95 -7.86
C SER A 148 -25.97 -11.05 -7.44
N GLU A 149 -26.46 -12.27 -7.20
CA GLU A 149 -27.82 -12.54 -6.72
C GLU A 149 -28.09 -11.88 -5.36
N GLU A 150 -27.16 -12.03 -4.40
CA GLU A 150 -27.32 -11.45 -3.06
C GLU A 150 -27.15 -9.93 -3.03
N ILE A 151 -26.42 -9.37 -4.00
CA ILE A 151 -26.30 -7.92 -4.20
C ILE A 151 -27.60 -7.35 -4.75
N ASP A 152 -28.24 -8.03 -5.71
CA ASP A 152 -29.52 -7.62 -6.30
C ASP A 152 -30.66 -7.65 -5.27
N GLU A 153 -30.62 -8.61 -4.33
CA GLU A 153 -31.53 -8.66 -3.18
C GLU A 153 -31.24 -7.58 -2.12
N GLY A 154 -30.10 -6.89 -2.21
CA GLY A 154 -29.65 -5.87 -1.28
C GLY A 154 -29.15 -6.41 0.06
N SER A 155 -28.87 -7.72 0.15
CA SER A 155 -28.34 -8.36 1.36
C SER A 155 -26.85 -8.09 1.55
N ILE A 156 -26.12 -7.94 0.44
CA ILE A 156 -24.67 -7.72 0.41
C ILE A 156 -24.34 -6.46 -0.39
N GLU A 157 -23.37 -5.69 0.08
CA GLU A 157 -22.74 -4.60 -0.66
C GLU A 157 -21.22 -4.80 -0.65
N ILE A 158 -20.54 -4.51 -1.77
CA ILE A 158 -19.09 -4.64 -1.89
C ILE A 158 -18.51 -3.28 -2.26
N GLU A 159 -17.58 -2.80 -1.44
CA GLU A 159 -16.86 -1.55 -1.68
C GLU A 159 -15.34 -1.79 -1.66
N THR A 160 -14.60 -1.01 -2.45
CA THR A 160 -13.14 -1.02 -2.43
C THR A 160 -12.63 0.33 -1.95
N ASP A 161 -11.95 0.36 -0.80
CA ASP A 161 -11.29 1.54 -0.25
C ASP A 161 -9.76 1.37 -0.34
N GLY A 162 -9.19 1.84 -1.44
CA GLY A 162 -7.76 1.77 -1.71
C GLY A 162 -7.25 0.32 -1.76
N LYS A 163 -6.56 -0.11 -0.69
CA LYS A 163 -5.99 -1.47 -0.56
C LYS A 163 -6.92 -2.44 0.17
N LYS A 164 -8.09 -1.96 0.60
CA LYS A 164 -9.08 -2.71 1.36
C LYS A 164 -10.27 -3.06 0.48
N THR A 165 -10.72 -4.29 0.58
CA THR A 165 -12.02 -4.71 0.04
C THR A 165 -12.95 -4.93 1.23
N ILE A 166 -14.10 -4.24 1.24
CA ILE A 166 -15.07 -4.27 2.32
C ILE A 166 -16.33 -4.95 1.78
N ILE A 167 -16.67 -6.10 2.33
CA ILE A 167 -17.93 -6.78 2.07
C ILE A 167 -18.86 -6.46 3.23
N ARG A 168 -19.94 -5.72 2.99
CA ARG A 168 -20.95 -5.39 3.99
C ARG A 168 -22.11 -6.36 3.90
N VAL A 169 -22.40 -6.98 5.04
CA VAL A 169 -23.49 -7.93 5.22
C VAL A 169 -24.55 -7.27 6.10
N GLN A 170 -25.73 -7.01 5.55
CA GLN A 170 -26.80 -6.34 6.29
C GLN A 170 -27.50 -7.28 7.29
N GLU A 171 -27.91 -6.75 8.45
CA GLU A 171 -28.57 -7.58 9.48
C GLU A 171 -29.93 -8.13 9.05
N LYS A 172 -30.73 -7.34 8.31
CA LYS A 172 -32.14 -7.66 7.98
C LYS A 172 -32.31 -9.04 7.30
N GLY A 173 -31.33 -9.45 6.49
CA GLY A 173 -31.26 -10.76 5.83
C GLY A 173 -30.49 -11.81 6.62
N SER A 174 -29.53 -11.41 7.45
CA SER A 174 -28.49 -12.33 7.95
C SER A 174 -28.73 -12.84 9.37
N PHE A 175 -29.37 -12.05 10.22
CA PHE A 175 -29.53 -12.35 11.65
C PHE A 175 -30.98 -12.24 12.11
N VAL A 176 -31.30 -12.96 13.18
CA VAL A 176 -32.55 -12.73 13.91
C VAL A 176 -32.44 -11.41 14.69
N SER A 177 -33.52 -10.63 14.73
CA SER A 177 -33.57 -9.33 15.42
C SER A 177 -33.12 -9.46 16.88
N GLY A 178 -32.15 -8.65 17.30
CA GLY A 178 -31.61 -8.66 18.67
C GLY A 178 -30.79 -9.90 19.04
N SER A 179 -30.48 -10.78 18.08
CA SER A 179 -29.68 -11.98 18.27
C SER A 179 -28.35 -11.91 17.52
N ALA A 180 -27.39 -12.72 17.94
CA ALA A 180 -26.16 -13.02 17.20
C ALA A 180 -26.26 -14.30 16.35
N ARG A 181 -27.39 -15.01 16.39
CA ARG A 181 -27.62 -16.22 15.61
C ARG A 181 -27.90 -15.85 14.14
N LEU A 182 -27.12 -16.44 13.23
CA LEU A 182 -27.37 -16.39 11.79
C LEU A 182 -28.66 -17.14 11.43
N LYS A 183 -29.37 -16.63 10.43
CA LYS A 183 -30.50 -17.35 9.84
C LYS A 183 -30.00 -18.51 8.99
N ASP A 184 -30.75 -19.61 8.98
CA ASP A 184 -30.38 -20.81 8.23
C ASP A 184 -30.27 -20.54 6.72
N ASP A 185 -31.16 -19.69 6.19
CA ASP A 185 -31.15 -19.25 4.78
C ASP A 185 -29.87 -18.48 4.39
N TYR A 186 -29.16 -17.92 5.36
CA TYR A 186 -27.96 -17.11 5.12
C TYR A 186 -26.65 -17.91 5.23
N ILE A 187 -26.71 -19.13 5.78
CA ILE A 187 -25.54 -20.02 5.89
C ILE A 187 -24.91 -20.33 4.51
N PRO A 188 -25.68 -20.62 3.44
CA PRO A 188 -25.13 -20.83 2.11
C PRO A 188 -24.40 -19.60 1.54
N VAL A 189 -24.89 -18.40 1.85
CA VAL A 189 -24.28 -17.14 1.40
C VAL A 189 -22.91 -16.94 2.06
N ILE A 190 -22.82 -17.19 3.38
CA ILE A 190 -21.52 -17.16 4.08
C ILE A 190 -20.58 -18.25 3.54
N ALA A 191 -21.10 -19.41 3.14
CA ALA A 191 -20.30 -20.46 2.49
C ALA A 191 -19.71 -20.00 1.14
N LYS A 192 -20.47 -19.27 0.31
CA LYS A 192 -19.94 -18.65 -0.93
C LYS A 192 -18.80 -17.67 -0.61
N ILE A 193 -18.99 -16.79 0.38
CA ILE A 193 -17.95 -15.85 0.83
C ILE A 193 -16.72 -16.60 1.34
N ARG A 194 -16.91 -17.66 2.12
CA ARG A 194 -15.81 -18.50 2.63
C ARG A 194 -14.95 -19.08 1.51
N ASP A 195 -15.57 -19.61 0.46
CA ASP A 195 -14.85 -20.19 -0.67
C ASP A 195 -14.03 -19.14 -1.43
N LEU A 196 -14.55 -17.91 -1.54
CA LEU A 196 -13.84 -16.76 -2.10
C LEU A 196 -12.62 -16.35 -1.26
N LEU A 197 -12.71 -16.45 0.07
CA LEU A 197 -11.62 -16.07 0.99
C LEU A 197 -10.43 -17.05 0.98
N LEU A 198 -10.60 -18.29 0.48
CA LEU A 198 -9.54 -19.31 0.45
C LEU A 198 -8.34 -18.87 -0.39
N ASN A 199 -8.59 -18.25 -1.54
CA ASN A 199 -7.56 -17.90 -2.51
C ASN A 199 -6.86 -16.56 -2.20
N ILE A 200 -7.28 -15.88 -1.15
CA ILE A 200 -6.87 -14.50 -0.90
C ILE A 200 -5.69 -14.43 0.06
N LYS A 201 -4.74 -13.58 -0.34
CA LYS A 201 -3.60 -13.15 0.46
C LYS A 201 -3.94 -11.81 1.12
N GLY A 202 -3.63 -11.70 2.41
CA GLY A 202 -3.97 -10.54 3.24
C GLY A 202 -4.55 -10.95 4.59
N LYS A 203 -4.71 -9.94 5.44
CA LYS A 203 -5.36 -10.04 6.75
C LYS A 203 -6.84 -9.76 6.59
N ILE A 204 -7.68 -10.53 7.26
CA ILE A 204 -9.14 -10.43 7.16
C ILE A 204 -9.66 -10.01 8.55
N SER A 205 -10.39 -8.91 8.61
CA SER A 205 -11.02 -8.42 9.84
C SER A 205 -12.53 -8.50 9.68
N ILE A 206 -13.20 -9.21 10.59
CA ILE A 206 -14.65 -9.32 10.66
C ILE A 206 -15.12 -8.34 11.73
N GLU A 207 -15.72 -7.23 11.31
CA GLU A 207 -16.18 -6.16 12.20
C GLU A 207 -17.71 -6.19 12.35
N GLY A 208 -18.19 -6.31 13.59
CA GLY A 208 -19.62 -6.23 13.90
C GLY A 208 -20.03 -4.82 14.27
N HIS A 209 -21.18 -4.35 13.76
CA HIS A 209 -21.73 -3.03 14.07
C HIS A 209 -23.19 -3.12 14.53
N THR A 210 -23.59 -2.19 15.40
CA THR A 210 -24.96 -2.03 15.87
C THR A 210 -25.46 -0.62 15.59
N ASP A 211 -26.76 -0.40 15.79
CA ASP A 211 -27.30 0.94 15.93
C ASP A 211 -27.04 1.49 17.35
N ASN A 212 -27.54 2.69 17.62
CA ASN A 212 -27.43 3.37 18.91
C ASN A 212 -28.45 2.90 19.97
N ILE A 213 -29.38 2.00 19.63
CA ILE A 213 -30.35 1.49 20.59
C ILE A 213 -29.62 0.47 21.46
N ARG A 214 -29.76 0.59 22.79
CA ARG A 214 -29.11 -0.35 23.70
C ARG A 214 -29.72 -1.73 23.56
N ALA A 215 -28.86 -2.72 23.39
CA ALA A 215 -29.23 -4.12 23.54
C ALA A 215 -29.47 -4.41 25.03
N ASP A 216 -30.69 -4.16 25.52
CA ASP A 216 -31.08 -4.44 26.91
C ASP A 216 -31.69 -5.85 27.02
N GLY A 217 -30.92 -6.85 26.60
CA GLY A 217 -31.34 -8.26 26.61
C GLY A 217 -30.78 -9.05 27.80
N LYS A 218 -31.41 -10.19 28.13
CA LYS A 218 -30.84 -11.15 29.11
C LYS A 218 -29.53 -11.80 28.62
N ILE A 219 -29.30 -11.82 27.30
CA ILE A 219 -28.20 -12.53 26.64
C ILE A 219 -27.00 -11.61 26.40
N PHE A 220 -27.23 -10.37 26.01
CA PHE A 220 -26.18 -9.40 25.71
C PHE A 220 -26.32 -8.20 26.65
N VAL A 221 -25.22 -7.87 27.33
CA VAL A 221 -25.20 -6.77 28.33
C VAL A 221 -25.03 -5.40 27.66
N SER A 222 -24.44 -5.36 26.47
CA SER A 222 -24.19 -4.12 25.74
C SER A 222 -24.10 -4.33 24.23
N ASN A 223 -24.13 -3.23 23.48
CA ASN A 223 -23.92 -3.27 22.03
C ASN A 223 -22.52 -3.76 21.63
N TRP A 224 -21.52 -3.63 22.51
CA TRP A 224 -20.19 -4.21 22.30
C TRP A 224 -20.26 -5.73 22.28
N ASP A 225 -21.02 -6.30 23.20
CA ASP A 225 -21.23 -7.74 23.31
C ASP A 225 -21.99 -8.28 22.09
N LEU A 226 -23.11 -7.63 21.73
CA LEU A 226 -23.90 -8.02 20.55
C LEU A 226 -23.09 -7.92 19.24
N SER A 227 -22.32 -6.84 19.04
CA SER A 227 -21.50 -6.69 17.83
C SER A 227 -20.38 -7.72 17.76
N ALA A 228 -19.66 -7.95 18.86
CA ALA A 228 -18.61 -8.97 18.92
C ALA A 228 -19.17 -10.38 18.69
N ALA A 229 -20.31 -10.71 19.31
CA ALA A 229 -20.97 -11.99 19.14
C ALA A 229 -21.44 -12.24 17.70
N ARG A 230 -21.94 -11.21 17.01
CA ARG A 230 -22.31 -11.31 15.58
C ARG A 230 -21.11 -11.55 14.68
N ALA A 231 -20.03 -10.80 14.89
CA ALA A 231 -18.79 -10.99 14.16
C ALA A 231 -18.24 -12.41 14.39
N LEU A 232 -18.30 -12.89 15.62
CA LEU A 232 -17.91 -14.26 15.98
C LEU A 232 -18.79 -15.33 15.31
N ALA A 233 -20.11 -15.11 15.23
CA ALA A 233 -21.01 -16.05 14.57
C ALA A 233 -20.66 -16.21 13.08
N VAL A 234 -20.40 -15.12 12.37
CA VAL A 234 -19.93 -15.18 10.96
C VAL A 234 -18.58 -15.85 10.86
N ALA A 235 -17.65 -15.53 11.77
CA ALA A 235 -16.33 -16.15 11.80
C ALA A 235 -16.42 -17.68 11.99
N ASN A 236 -17.29 -18.14 12.89
CA ASN A 236 -17.50 -19.57 13.15
C ASN A 236 -18.03 -20.31 11.90
N GLU A 237 -18.97 -19.72 11.16
CA GLU A 237 -19.45 -20.30 9.89
C GLU A 237 -18.36 -20.36 8.82
N ILE A 238 -17.47 -19.37 8.78
CA ILE A 238 -16.30 -19.37 7.88
C ILE A 238 -15.30 -20.45 8.33
N PHE A 239 -15.04 -20.58 9.63
CA PHE A 239 -14.09 -21.55 10.20
C PHE A 239 -14.62 -22.98 10.22
N ALA A 240 -15.89 -23.20 9.89
CA ALA A 240 -16.44 -24.54 9.72
C ALA A 240 -15.67 -25.35 8.65
N ASP A 241 -15.00 -24.68 7.71
CA ASP A 241 -14.12 -25.32 6.73
C ASP A 241 -12.66 -25.34 7.21
N VAL A 242 -12.10 -26.56 7.27
CA VAL A 242 -10.72 -26.84 7.71
C VAL A 242 -9.66 -26.16 6.83
N ARG A 243 -9.99 -25.82 5.57
CA ARG A 243 -9.06 -25.17 4.63
C ARG A 243 -8.76 -23.72 5.03
N ILE A 244 -9.57 -23.11 5.90
CA ILE A 244 -9.40 -21.71 6.32
C ILE A 244 -8.35 -21.59 7.43
N LYS A 245 -7.30 -20.81 7.17
CA LYS A 245 -6.26 -20.49 8.14
C LYS A 245 -6.73 -19.40 9.11
N GLN A 246 -7.15 -19.78 10.31
CA GLN A 246 -7.65 -18.87 11.36
C GLN A 246 -6.66 -17.75 11.73
N LYS A 247 -5.34 -17.96 11.58
CA LYS A 247 -4.30 -16.95 11.85
C LYS A 247 -4.47 -15.66 11.03
N LYS A 248 -5.16 -15.71 9.89
CA LYS A 248 -5.39 -14.53 9.03
C LYS A 248 -6.52 -13.63 9.55
N PHE A 249 -7.33 -14.12 10.49
CA PHE A 249 -8.59 -13.49 10.86
C PHE A 249 -8.47 -12.71 12.17
N GLU A 250 -9.09 -11.55 12.20
CA GLU A 250 -9.40 -10.79 13.40
C GLU A 250 -10.90 -10.61 13.53
N ILE A 251 -11.38 -10.66 14.76
CA ILE A 251 -12.80 -10.51 15.08
C ILE A 251 -12.91 -9.27 15.97
N VAL A 252 -13.69 -8.28 15.54
CA VAL A 252 -13.76 -6.98 16.21
C VAL A 252 -15.22 -6.58 16.39
N GLY A 253 -15.64 -6.32 17.62
CA GLY A 253 -16.91 -5.61 17.88
C GLY A 253 -16.67 -4.11 17.81
N ARG A 254 -17.51 -3.36 17.08
CA ARG A 254 -17.44 -1.88 16.99
C ARG A 254 -18.66 -1.19 17.61
N ALA A 255 -19.66 -1.93 18.07
CA ALA A 255 -20.92 -1.39 18.58
C ALA A 255 -21.47 -0.28 17.65
N ASN A 256 -21.86 0.85 18.21
CA ASN A 256 -22.39 2.03 17.52
C ASN A 256 -21.34 3.12 17.23
N THR A 257 -20.05 2.83 17.38
CA THR A 257 -18.98 3.84 17.29
C THR A 257 -18.68 4.30 15.85
N ARG A 258 -19.05 3.49 14.86
CA ARG A 258 -18.83 3.76 13.42
C ARG A 258 -20.15 3.62 12.63
N PRO A 259 -21.08 4.58 12.76
CA PRO A 259 -22.32 4.58 11.98
C PRO A 259 -22.04 5.00 10.52
N LEU A 260 -22.67 4.34 9.56
CA LEU A 260 -22.68 4.76 8.15
C LEU A 260 -23.73 5.84 7.88
N ALA A 261 -24.86 5.75 8.58
CA ALA A 261 -25.97 6.67 8.46
C ALA A 261 -26.35 7.27 9.83
N PRO A 262 -26.93 8.47 9.89
CA PRO A 262 -27.43 9.04 11.13
C PRO A 262 -28.48 8.12 11.79
N ASN A 263 -28.40 7.86 13.09
CA ASN A 263 -29.31 6.95 13.79
C ASN A 263 -30.73 7.53 14.07
N ASN A 264 -31.19 8.47 13.23
CA ASN A 264 -32.46 9.18 13.40
C ASN A 264 -33.67 8.34 12.96
N THR A 265 -33.59 7.62 11.83
CA THR A 265 -34.69 6.83 11.28
C THR A 265 -34.49 5.33 11.49
N ALA A 266 -35.58 4.56 11.49
CA ALA A 266 -35.52 3.10 11.57
C ALA A 266 -34.76 2.48 10.36
N ALA A 267 -34.92 3.09 9.18
CA ALA A 267 -34.18 2.70 7.99
C ALA A 267 -32.67 2.90 8.15
N ASN A 268 -32.24 4.06 8.62
CA ASN A 268 -30.81 4.34 8.83
C ASN A 268 -30.20 3.46 9.93
N ARG A 269 -30.97 3.16 10.99
CA ARG A 269 -30.53 2.21 12.02
C ARG A 269 -30.35 0.81 11.44
N ALA A 270 -31.22 0.37 10.52
CA ALA A 270 -31.06 -0.92 9.85
C ALA A 270 -29.77 -0.99 9.02
N ILE A 271 -29.40 0.10 8.33
CA ILE A 271 -28.11 0.19 7.61
C ILE A 271 -26.93 0.07 8.59
N ASN A 272 -27.03 0.68 9.77
CA ASN A 272 -25.95 0.63 10.76
C ASN A 272 -25.77 -0.76 11.40
N ARG A 273 -26.84 -1.55 11.50
CA ARG A 273 -26.79 -2.94 11.97
C ARG A 273 -26.30 -3.84 10.84
N ARG A 274 -25.00 -4.10 10.82
CA ARG A 274 -24.31 -4.83 9.76
C ARG A 274 -23.06 -5.54 10.30
N VAL A 275 -22.55 -6.47 9.52
CA VAL A 275 -21.22 -7.05 9.71
C VAL A 275 -20.39 -6.73 8.48
N GLU A 276 -19.17 -6.24 8.68
CA GLU A 276 -18.23 -5.94 7.62
C GLU A 276 -17.12 -6.98 7.62
N ILE A 277 -16.83 -7.56 6.45
CA ILE A 277 -15.65 -8.40 6.24
C ILE A 277 -14.66 -7.57 5.44
N ILE A 278 -13.62 -7.11 6.13
CA ILE A 278 -12.59 -6.23 5.60
C ILE A 278 -11.36 -7.06 5.25
N ILE A 279 -10.91 -6.98 4.01
CA ILE A 279 -9.71 -7.66 3.52
C ILE A 279 -8.63 -6.60 3.32
N GLU A 280 -7.62 -6.60 4.18
CA GLU A 280 -6.46 -5.69 4.08
C GLU A 280 -5.27 -6.41 3.43
N ARG A 281 -4.81 -5.89 2.29
CA ARG A 281 -3.64 -6.46 1.59
C ARG A 281 -2.32 -5.79 1.99
N GLY A 282 -1.34 -6.62 2.34
CA GLY A 282 0.04 -6.18 2.54
C GLY A 282 0.41 -5.83 3.98
N LYS A 283 -0.40 -6.25 4.96
CA LYS A 283 -0.13 -6.12 6.40
C LYS A 283 0.31 -7.45 7.02
N ASP A 284 0.82 -8.34 6.17
CA ASP A 284 1.09 -9.74 6.47
C ASP A 284 2.27 -9.91 7.45
N ASN A 285 3.06 -8.85 7.62
CA ASN A 285 4.14 -8.79 8.59
C ASN A 285 3.85 -7.65 9.57
N GLU A 286 3.36 -7.98 10.76
CA GLU A 286 3.76 -7.21 11.92
C GLU A 286 5.29 -7.38 12.03
N SER A 287 6.04 -6.48 11.40
CA SER A 287 7.40 -6.18 11.82
C SER A 287 7.27 -5.53 13.20
N ILE A 288 7.02 -6.38 14.21
CA ILE A 288 7.14 -5.97 15.60
C ILE A 288 8.63 -5.76 15.79
N ASP A 289 9.10 -4.54 15.56
CA ASP A 289 10.36 -4.07 16.11
C ASP A 289 10.17 -4.13 17.62
N ARG A 290 10.45 -5.30 18.19
CA ARG A 290 10.50 -5.49 19.62
C ARG A 290 11.61 -4.56 20.08
N ILE A 291 11.21 -3.44 20.66
CA ILE A 291 12.10 -2.59 21.44
C ILE A 291 12.62 -3.51 22.54
N LYS A 292 13.83 -4.05 22.36
CA LYS A 292 14.52 -4.80 23.39
C LYS A 292 14.83 -3.78 24.48
N VAL A 293 14.01 -3.75 25.52
CA VAL A 293 14.38 -3.10 26.78
C VAL A 293 15.68 -3.79 27.19
N LYS A 294 16.80 -3.06 27.15
CA LYS A 294 18.04 -3.56 27.73
C LYS A 294 17.72 -3.83 29.20
N GLU A 295 17.74 -5.09 29.60
CA GLU A 295 17.81 -5.44 31.02
C GLU A 295 18.97 -4.64 31.59
N ALA A 296 18.67 -3.74 32.52
CA ALA A 296 19.68 -3.09 33.32
C ALA A 296 20.47 -4.23 33.97
N THR A 297 21.72 -4.40 33.58
CA THR A 297 22.65 -5.27 34.28
C THR A 297 22.55 -4.92 35.76
N ASP A 298 22.10 -5.89 36.56
CA ASP A 298 22.21 -5.90 38.01
C ASP A 298 23.69 -5.71 38.38
N THR A 299 24.13 -4.45 38.46
CA THR A 299 25.21 -4.11 39.38
C THR A 299 24.57 -4.13 40.75
N ALA A 300 24.83 -5.22 41.47
CA ALA A 300 24.44 -5.41 42.86
C ALA A 300 24.55 -4.10 43.66
N PRO A 301 23.60 -3.81 44.56
CA PRO A 301 23.73 -2.64 45.42
C PRO A 301 24.99 -2.81 46.25
N SER A 302 26.00 -1.97 46.00
CA SER A 302 27.14 -1.82 46.90
C SER A 302 26.57 -1.47 48.26
N THR A 303 26.71 -2.39 49.21
CA THR A 303 26.40 -2.17 50.61
C THR A 303 27.16 -0.94 51.08
N LEU A 304 26.45 0.16 51.35
CA LEU A 304 27.01 1.30 52.06
C LEU A 304 27.46 0.81 53.43
N ASN A 305 28.78 0.82 53.68
CA ASN A 305 29.34 0.50 54.99
C ASN A 305 28.87 1.56 55.99
N SER A 306 28.40 1.12 57.16
CA SER A 306 27.91 1.98 58.24
C SER A 306 29.00 2.79 58.97
N GLU A 307 30.21 2.87 58.43
CA GLU A 307 31.31 3.70 58.95
C GLU A 307 31.50 5.02 58.16
N GLU A 308 30.75 5.26 57.08
CA GLU A 308 30.77 6.55 56.36
C GLU A 308 29.65 7.51 56.79
N ILE A 309 28.90 7.16 57.84
CA ILE A 309 27.88 8.04 58.44
C ILE A 309 28.13 8.11 59.95
N PHE A 310 29.30 8.59 60.37
CA PHE A 310 29.53 9.42 61.56
C PHE A 310 30.92 10.05 61.49
#